data_AF-A0A845D208-F1
#
_entry.id   AF-A0A845D208-F1
#
_cell.length_a   1.000
_cell.length_b   1.000
_cell.length_c   1.000
_cell.angle_alpha   90.00
_cell.angle_beta   90.00
_cell.angle_gamma   90.00
#
_symmetry.space_group_name_H-M   'P 1'
#
loop_
_entity.id
_entity.type
_entity.pdbx_description
1 polymer ?
#
loop_
_entity_poly.entity_id
_entity_poly.type
_entity_poly.pdbx_seq_one_letter_code
_entity_poly.pdbx_strand_id
1 'polypeptide(L)'
;MKVFATFPLAFLAGFLLMVAFSHSARAQSEDVEAPTPQVYLAVRGENIAAKGQVEASARNPGLVLVNDGDPHTMWNSHGFAPQWISIEFDTFHLVSKIELIVTQSEAGETTHEIWLGDDSHTTTPYMRFDNAHTENGQTLEIFVDPPRRINKVFILTKQGKGWVGWYEVRVFNAIKFIEWKLTETASGFELPVQATHAGDGSGRTFVVEHKGRVRILKDGIVQGVPFLDISDRVKCCGEQGLFNIAFPPTYSDRQHFYLSYTNAADETVISRFTTTANPDIADPDSEEVLLTIPQPHVNHNGGSLAFGPRDGYLYIGSGDGGAMEDKQNGQDPGTLLGKILRIDVESGVKPYDIPATNPFIEEDDYRDEIWALGIRNPWGFAFDRQTGALYIPDAGQSRREEVNFQSAESLGGENYGWPIWEGNYCSQFESVSCYAAGLVLPVSVYDRLSGECAVVGGAVLSGIFLYADFCKGSIWGLQRKGDKWQSIQLISGSTAISSIGTDETGNVYATGYASGTIYRLVPTVKDESRGHGTAKQRSLETVGFGQNTFPQ
;
A
#
# COMPACT_ATOMS: atom_id res chain seq x y z
N MET A 1 -28.60 50.81 52.07
CA MET A 1 -29.83 50.33 51.38
C MET A 1 -29.34 49.46 50.22
N LYS A 2 -29.26 48.12 50.34
CA LYS A 2 -30.34 47.10 50.16
C LYS A 2 -31.06 47.34 48.81
N VAL A 3 -31.12 46.44 47.82
CA VAL A 3 -31.47 44.98 47.76
C VAL A 3 -30.97 44.46 46.38
N PHE A 4 -30.17 43.39 46.20
CA PHE A 4 -30.36 41.91 46.29
C PHE A 4 -31.33 41.23 45.31
N ALA A 5 -30.82 40.34 44.44
CA ALA A 5 -31.37 39.02 44.02
C ALA A 5 -30.45 38.40 42.94
N THR A 6 -29.46 37.55 43.26
CA THR A 6 -29.47 36.07 43.47
C THR A 6 -29.30 35.21 42.19
N PHE A 7 -28.18 34.48 42.16
CA PHE A 7 -27.69 33.27 41.43
C PHE A 7 -28.71 32.08 41.37
N PRO A 8 -28.46 30.86 40.74
CA PRO A 8 -27.17 30.20 40.41
C PRO A 8 -27.03 29.28 39.15
N LEU A 9 -25.77 28.84 38.92
CA LEU A 9 -25.18 27.58 38.39
C LEU A 9 -25.98 26.47 37.63
N ALA A 10 -25.36 26.06 36.49
CA ALA A 10 -24.87 24.69 36.14
C ALA A 10 -25.69 23.65 35.31
N PHE A 11 -24.89 22.84 34.58
CA PHE A 11 -25.06 21.50 33.99
C PHE A 11 -25.66 21.29 32.57
N LEU A 12 -24.75 20.90 31.65
CA LEU A 12 -24.64 19.61 30.92
C LEU A 12 -25.86 19.00 30.18
N ALA A 13 -25.56 18.58 28.94
CA ALA A 13 -26.08 17.44 28.18
C ALA A 13 -27.49 17.49 27.56
N GLY A 14 -27.55 17.10 26.28
CA GLY A 14 -28.61 16.19 25.82
C GLY A 14 -29.50 16.65 24.67
N PHE A 15 -29.27 16.02 23.52
CA PHE A 15 -30.28 15.29 22.72
C PHE A 15 -31.18 16.03 21.70
N LEU A 16 -31.04 15.53 20.46
CA LEU A 16 -32.08 15.16 19.49
C LEU A 16 -33.15 16.18 19.07
N LEU A 17 -33.20 16.42 17.77
CA LEU A 17 -34.46 16.68 17.07
C LEU A 17 -34.82 15.50 16.17
N MET A 18 -35.99 14.92 16.46
CA MET A 18 -36.70 13.94 15.66
C MET A 18 -37.05 14.50 14.27
N VAL A 19 -36.99 13.65 13.25
CA VAL A 19 -37.96 13.64 12.16
C VAL A 19 -38.44 12.20 11.99
N ALA A 20 -39.74 11.99 12.19
CA ALA A 20 -40.43 10.73 11.98
C ALA A 20 -41.17 10.75 10.64
N PHE A 21 -41.07 9.68 9.85
CA PHE A 21 -42.12 9.25 8.92
C PHE A 21 -42.14 7.71 8.77
N SER A 22 -43.29 7.14 9.18
CA SER A 22 -44.06 5.99 8.67
C SER A 22 -43.39 4.74 8.03
N HIS A 23 -43.56 3.63 8.75
CA HIS A 23 -43.84 2.23 8.36
C HIS A 23 -43.79 1.81 6.87
N SER A 24 -42.88 0.86 6.58
CA SER A 24 -43.15 -0.33 5.76
C SER A 24 -42.13 -1.41 6.13
N ALA A 25 -42.59 -2.51 6.72
CA ALA A 25 -41.78 -3.71 6.93
C ALA A 25 -41.59 -4.41 5.58
N ARG A 26 -40.36 -4.41 5.07
CA ARG A 26 -39.92 -5.26 3.97
C ARG A 26 -38.63 -5.96 4.39
N ALA A 27 -38.59 -7.25 4.13
CA ALA A 27 -37.62 -8.23 4.61
C ALA A 27 -36.15 -7.77 4.51
N GLN A 28 -35.40 -8.02 5.58
CA GLN A 28 -33.94 -7.99 5.59
C GLN A 28 -33.44 -9.00 4.55
N SER A 29 -32.83 -8.50 3.47
CA SER A 29 -31.77 -9.24 2.81
C SER A 29 -30.57 -9.16 3.73
N GLU A 30 -30.07 -10.31 4.18
CA GLU A 30 -28.70 -10.41 4.68
C GLU A 30 -27.80 -9.95 3.54
N ASP A 31 -27.27 -8.73 3.64
CA ASP A 31 -26.18 -8.29 2.77
C ASP A 31 -24.98 -9.17 3.09
N VAL A 32 -24.76 -10.16 2.23
CA VAL A 32 -23.55 -10.96 2.22
C VAL A 32 -22.40 -10.00 1.93
N GLU A 33 -21.63 -9.69 2.96
CA GLU A 33 -20.41 -8.90 2.90
C GLU A 33 -19.53 -9.46 1.76
N ALA A 34 -19.30 -8.65 0.73
CA ALA A 34 -18.48 -9.08 -0.41
C ALA A 34 -17.08 -9.42 0.12
N PRO A 35 -16.53 -10.61 -0.19
CA PRO A 35 -15.22 -11.00 0.32
C PRO A 35 -14.17 -10.00 -0.16
N THR A 36 -13.43 -9.46 0.80
CA THR A 36 -12.28 -8.57 0.58
C THR A 36 -11.29 -9.25 -0.40
N PRO A 37 -10.82 -8.56 -1.44
CA PRO A 37 -9.91 -9.16 -2.44
C PRO A 37 -8.57 -9.49 -1.79
N GLN A 38 -8.36 -10.75 -1.39
CA GLN A 38 -7.12 -11.21 -0.77
C GLN A 38 -5.98 -11.37 -1.80
N VAL A 39 -4.72 -11.34 -1.37
CA VAL A 39 -3.59 -11.61 -2.28
C VAL A 39 -3.55 -13.08 -2.68
N TYR A 40 -3.91 -13.32 -3.93
CA TYR A 40 -3.64 -14.59 -4.59
C TYR A 40 -2.24 -14.55 -5.16
N LEU A 41 -1.25 -14.88 -4.32
CA LEU A 41 -0.07 -15.58 -4.81
C LEU A 41 -0.52 -17.00 -5.15
N ALA A 42 -1.29 -17.12 -6.24
CA ALA A 42 -1.71 -18.39 -6.76
C ALA A 42 -0.45 -19.12 -7.23
N VAL A 43 0.04 -20.04 -6.39
CA VAL A 43 0.94 -21.08 -6.87
C VAL A 43 0.16 -21.81 -7.97
N ARG A 44 0.66 -21.75 -9.20
CA ARG A 44 0.03 -22.34 -10.39
C ARG A 44 -0.48 -23.74 -10.04
N GLY A 45 -1.79 -23.92 -10.06
CA GLY A 45 -2.40 -25.22 -9.84
C GLY A 45 -2.22 -26.15 -11.02
N GLU A 46 -2.79 -27.34 -10.92
CA GLU A 46 -2.92 -28.26 -12.04
C GLU A 46 -3.76 -27.61 -13.18
N ASN A 47 -3.40 -27.87 -14.43
CA ASN A 47 -4.27 -27.54 -15.58
C ASN A 47 -5.48 -28.47 -15.56
N ILE A 48 -6.60 -28.00 -15.00
CA ILE A 48 -7.85 -28.77 -14.93
C ILE A 48 -8.58 -28.82 -16.26
N ALA A 49 -8.25 -27.95 -17.23
CA ALA A 49 -8.86 -28.00 -18.54
C ALA A 49 -8.70 -29.38 -19.18
N ALA A 50 -7.58 -30.06 -18.95
CA ALA A 50 -7.30 -31.40 -19.47
C ALA A 50 -8.19 -32.53 -18.95
N LYS A 51 -8.99 -32.25 -17.92
CA LYS A 51 -9.98 -33.18 -17.37
C LYS A 51 -11.42 -32.80 -17.76
N GLY A 52 -11.60 -31.62 -18.36
CA GLY A 52 -12.89 -31.08 -18.74
C GLY A 52 -13.45 -31.66 -20.04
N GLN A 53 -14.77 -31.63 -20.16
CA GLN A 53 -15.47 -31.96 -21.40
C GLN A 53 -15.58 -30.72 -22.28
N VAL A 54 -15.18 -30.87 -23.55
CA VAL A 54 -15.19 -29.77 -24.52
C VAL A 54 -16.44 -29.85 -25.39
N GLU A 55 -17.14 -28.73 -25.51
CA GLU A 55 -18.13 -28.48 -26.55
C GLU A 55 -17.71 -27.27 -27.40
N ALA A 56 -18.19 -27.21 -28.64
CA ALA A 56 -17.88 -26.11 -29.54
C ALA A 56 -19.04 -25.86 -30.52
N SER A 57 -19.08 -24.66 -31.11
CA SER A 57 -20.02 -24.29 -32.17
C SER A 57 -19.89 -25.16 -33.42
N ALA A 58 -18.68 -25.64 -33.72
CA ALA A 58 -18.40 -26.55 -34.82
C ALA A 58 -17.99 -27.92 -34.30
N ARG A 59 -18.73 -28.98 -34.68
CA ARG A 59 -18.38 -30.36 -34.35
C ARG A 59 -17.51 -30.96 -35.46
N ASN A 60 -16.23 -31.16 -35.18
CA ASN A 60 -15.31 -31.89 -36.05
C ASN A 60 -14.42 -32.85 -35.23
N PRO A 61 -13.74 -33.82 -35.88
CA PRO A 61 -12.77 -34.65 -35.19
C PRO A 61 -11.68 -33.79 -34.54
N GLY A 62 -11.27 -34.11 -33.31
CA GLY A 62 -10.17 -33.41 -32.63
C GLY A 62 -10.59 -32.28 -31.67
N LEU A 63 -11.85 -32.20 -31.23
CA LEU A 63 -12.25 -31.26 -30.15
C LEU A 63 -11.38 -31.40 -28.89
N VAL A 64 -10.95 -32.62 -28.58
CA VAL A 64 -10.08 -32.91 -27.43
C VAL A 64 -8.69 -32.24 -27.53
N LEU A 65 -8.26 -31.83 -28.72
CA LEU A 65 -6.96 -31.19 -28.91
C LEU A 65 -6.92 -29.78 -28.31
N VAL A 66 -8.07 -29.15 -28.06
CA VAL A 66 -8.09 -27.83 -27.43
C VAL A 66 -7.72 -27.87 -25.95
N ASN A 67 -7.76 -29.04 -25.32
CA ASN A 67 -7.51 -29.20 -23.90
C ASN A 67 -6.68 -30.46 -23.59
N ASP A 68 -5.93 -31.02 -24.54
CA ASP A 68 -5.17 -32.26 -24.30
C ASP A 68 -3.88 -32.05 -23.50
N GLY A 69 -3.50 -30.80 -23.22
CA GLY A 69 -2.27 -30.45 -22.54
C GLY A 69 -1.05 -30.33 -23.46
N ASP A 70 -1.19 -30.55 -24.77
CA ASP A 70 -0.12 -30.42 -25.77
C ASP A 70 -0.29 -29.12 -26.57
N PRO A 71 0.54 -28.08 -26.36
CA PRO A 71 0.43 -26.82 -27.09
C PRO A 71 0.84 -26.94 -28.57
N HIS A 72 1.24 -28.12 -29.04
CA HIS A 72 1.63 -28.36 -30.42
C HIS A 72 0.53 -29.02 -31.26
N THR A 73 -0.56 -29.46 -30.64
CA THR A 73 -1.78 -29.89 -31.35
C THR A 73 -2.75 -28.70 -31.44
N MET A 74 -3.65 -28.70 -32.44
CA MET A 74 -4.61 -27.61 -32.57
C MET A 74 -5.99 -28.11 -32.91
N TRP A 75 -6.99 -27.46 -32.32
CA TRP A 75 -8.36 -27.52 -32.79
C TRP A 75 -8.67 -26.30 -33.67
N ASN A 76 -9.48 -26.51 -34.71
CA ASN A 76 -9.96 -25.46 -35.60
C ASN A 76 -11.45 -25.68 -35.88
N SER A 77 -12.26 -24.63 -35.89
CA SER A 77 -13.70 -24.69 -36.16
C SER A 77 -14.08 -24.92 -37.63
N HIS A 78 -13.15 -24.69 -38.56
CA HIS A 78 -13.35 -24.58 -40.02
C HIS A 78 -14.34 -23.46 -40.42
N GLY A 79 -14.68 -22.58 -39.46
CA GLY A 79 -15.61 -21.48 -39.63
C GLY A 79 -14.97 -20.16 -39.22
N PHE A 80 -15.38 -19.08 -39.88
CA PHE A 80 -15.05 -17.73 -39.44
C PHE A 80 -15.87 -17.37 -38.19
N ALA A 81 -15.39 -16.37 -37.45
CA ALA A 81 -16.13 -15.82 -36.31
C ALA A 81 -17.54 -15.34 -36.75
N PRO A 82 -18.59 -15.50 -35.91
CA PRO A 82 -18.52 -15.94 -34.51
C PRO A 82 -18.41 -17.47 -34.35
N GLN A 83 -17.50 -17.92 -33.49
CA GLN A 83 -17.38 -19.33 -33.08
C GLN A 83 -17.11 -19.39 -31.58
N TRP A 84 -17.58 -20.45 -30.91
CA TRP A 84 -17.40 -20.62 -29.48
C TRP A 84 -16.86 -22.01 -29.14
N ILE A 85 -16.16 -22.06 -28.02
CA ILE A 85 -15.78 -23.29 -27.32
C ILE A 85 -16.17 -23.18 -25.85
N SER A 86 -16.46 -24.30 -25.23
CA SER A 86 -16.72 -24.37 -23.80
C SER A 86 -16.08 -25.60 -23.20
N ILE A 87 -15.47 -25.43 -22.03
CA ILE A 87 -14.92 -26.53 -21.24
C ILE A 87 -15.74 -26.61 -19.96
N GLU A 88 -16.39 -27.74 -19.74
CA GLU A 88 -17.18 -28.02 -18.54
C GLU A 88 -16.44 -29.05 -17.68
N PHE A 89 -16.30 -28.75 -16.39
CA PHE A 89 -15.59 -29.57 -15.43
C PHE A 89 -16.56 -30.52 -14.72
N ASP A 90 -16.03 -31.63 -14.20
CA ASP A 90 -16.80 -32.62 -13.44
C ASP A 90 -17.29 -32.08 -12.08
N THR A 91 -16.60 -31.06 -11.56
CA THR A 91 -16.95 -30.38 -10.32
C THR A 91 -16.58 -28.90 -10.37
N PHE A 92 -16.97 -28.17 -9.33
CA PHE A 92 -16.59 -26.77 -9.14
C PHE A 92 -15.15 -26.66 -8.65
N HIS A 93 -14.34 -25.90 -9.38
CA HIS A 93 -12.95 -25.63 -9.07
C HIS A 93 -12.73 -24.14 -8.79
N LEU A 94 -11.92 -23.84 -7.77
CA LEU A 94 -11.44 -22.48 -7.53
C LEU A 94 -10.36 -22.16 -8.57
N VAL A 95 -10.69 -21.36 -9.59
CA VAL A 95 -9.82 -21.06 -10.74
C VAL A 95 -9.18 -19.68 -10.57
N SER A 96 -7.87 -19.60 -10.78
CA SER A 96 -7.07 -18.37 -10.63
C SER A 96 -6.48 -17.84 -11.94
N LYS A 97 -6.36 -18.69 -12.96
CA LYS A 97 -5.79 -18.31 -14.25
C LYS A 97 -6.38 -19.14 -15.38
N ILE A 98 -6.60 -18.50 -16.52
CA ILE A 98 -6.94 -19.11 -17.80
C ILE A 98 -5.90 -18.65 -18.82
N GLU A 99 -5.39 -19.57 -19.63
CA GLU A 99 -4.49 -19.27 -20.75
C GLU A 99 -5.16 -19.72 -22.05
N LEU A 100 -5.22 -18.84 -23.04
CA LEU A 100 -5.68 -19.18 -24.39
C LEU A 100 -4.49 -19.09 -25.35
N ILE A 101 -4.10 -20.22 -25.94
CA ILE A 101 -3.00 -20.27 -26.90
C ILE A 101 -3.57 -20.16 -28.31
N VAL A 102 -3.39 -18.99 -28.92
CA VAL A 102 -4.00 -18.62 -30.20
C VAL A 102 -3.38 -19.41 -31.35
N THR A 103 -4.22 -19.98 -32.21
CA THR A 103 -3.79 -20.33 -33.59
C THR A 103 -4.48 -19.40 -34.56
N GLN A 104 -3.69 -18.78 -35.42
CA GLN A 104 -4.18 -17.82 -36.40
C GLN A 104 -3.22 -17.77 -37.59
N SER A 105 -3.78 -17.83 -38.80
CA SER A 105 -3.01 -17.55 -40.01
C SER A 105 -3.28 -16.11 -40.44
N GLU A 106 -2.20 -15.33 -40.53
CA GLU A 106 -2.13 -13.86 -40.53
C GLU A 106 -2.46 -13.19 -39.19
N ALA A 107 -1.48 -12.52 -38.60
CA ALA A 107 -1.66 -11.72 -37.39
C ALA A 107 -2.64 -10.55 -37.61
N GLY A 108 -3.36 -10.15 -36.56
CA GLY A 108 -4.30 -9.04 -36.63
C GLY A 108 -5.33 -9.03 -35.52
N GLU A 109 -6.26 -8.09 -35.64
CA GLU A 109 -7.25 -7.82 -34.60
C GLU A 109 -8.30 -8.92 -34.47
N THR A 110 -8.48 -9.42 -33.26
CA THR A 110 -9.54 -10.35 -32.88
C THR A 110 -10.37 -9.78 -31.74
N THR A 111 -11.59 -10.32 -31.57
CA THR A 111 -12.42 -10.04 -30.40
C THR A 111 -12.83 -11.34 -29.73
N HIS A 112 -12.51 -11.49 -28.45
CA HIS A 112 -12.85 -12.66 -27.65
C HIS A 112 -13.63 -12.26 -26.40
N GLU A 113 -14.70 -12.98 -26.08
CA GLU A 113 -15.45 -12.86 -24.82
C GLU A 113 -15.30 -14.16 -24.02
N ILE A 114 -14.96 -14.01 -22.74
CA ILE A 114 -14.77 -15.10 -21.79
C ILE A 114 -15.88 -15.01 -20.77
N TRP A 115 -16.54 -16.14 -20.55
CA TRP A 115 -17.65 -16.31 -19.63
C TRP A 115 -17.36 -17.46 -18.68
N LEU A 116 -17.82 -17.35 -17.44
CA LEU A 116 -17.56 -18.33 -16.39
C LEU A 116 -18.87 -18.87 -15.82
N GLY A 117 -18.98 -20.18 -15.67
CA GLY A 117 -20.10 -20.85 -15.00
C GLY A 117 -19.90 -20.88 -13.49
N ASP A 118 -20.78 -20.22 -12.73
CA ASP A 118 -20.69 -20.10 -11.26
C ASP A 118 -21.56 -21.13 -10.51
N ASP A 119 -21.54 -21.09 -9.18
CA ASP A 119 -22.27 -22.01 -8.29
C ASP A 119 -23.81 -22.00 -8.53
N SER A 120 -24.35 -20.96 -9.16
CA SER A 120 -25.77 -20.88 -9.54
C SER A 120 -26.09 -21.64 -10.84
N HIS A 121 -25.09 -22.28 -11.45
CA HIS A 121 -25.15 -22.93 -12.76
C HIS A 121 -25.47 -21.95 -13.89
N THR A 122 -25.25 -20.64 -13.67
CA THR A 122 -25.37 -19.62 -14.71
C THR A 122 -24.00 -19.28 -15.26
N THR A 123 -23.91 -19.07 -16.57
CA THR A 123 -22.68 -18.64 -17.24
C THR A 123 -22.73 -17.12 -17.43
N THR A 124 -21.86 -16.39 -16.74
CA THR A 124 -21.84 -14.92 -16.74
C THR A 124 -20.61 -14.37 -17.45
N PRO A 125 -20.69 -13.17 -18.08
CA PRO A 125 -19.56 -12.60 -18.78
C PRO A 125 -18.49 -12.18 -17.78
N TYR A 126 -17.23 -12.49 -18.08
CA TYR A 126 -16.10 -12.23 -17.20
C TYR A 126 -15.12 -11.21 -17.79
N MET A 127 -14.67 -11.44 -19.03
CA MET A 127 -13.67 -10.58 -19.66
C MET A 127 -13.92 -10.50 -21.17
N ARG A 128 -13.57 -9.36 -21.77
CA ARG A 128 -13.63 -9.17 -23.21
C ARG A 128 -12.33 -8.53 -23.69
N PHE A 129 -11.71 -9.16 -24.68
CA PHE A 129 -10.62 -8.59 -25.47
C PHE A 129 -11.23 -7.98 -26.73
N ASP A 130 -11.29 -6.65 -26.81
CA ASP A 130 -11.86 -5.93 -27.95
C ASP A 130 -10.76 -5.44 -28.89
N ASN A 131 -10.83 -5.83 -30.17
CA ASN A 131 -9.80 -5.55 -31.17
C ASN A 131 -8.39 -5.71 -30.57
N ALA A 132 -8.14 -6.91 -30.02
CA ALA A 132 -6.84 -7.26 -29.50
C ALA A 132 -5.99 -7.79 -30.64
N HIS A 133 -4.78 -7.27 -30.77
CA HIS A 133 -3.83 -7.80 -31.72
C HIS A 133 -3.43 -9.21 -31.31
N THR A 134 -3.73 -10.19 -32.16
CA THR A 134 -3.33 -11.58 -31.95
C THR A 134 -2.48 -12.14 -33.08
N GLU A 135 -1.51 -12.99 -32.71
CA GLU A 135 -0.64 -13.71 -33.62
C GLU A 135 -0.52 -15.20 -33.25
N ASN A 136 -0.06 -16.01 -34.20
CA ASN A 136 0.04 -17.46 -34.03
C ASN A 136 0.97 -17.84 -32.87
N GLY A 137 0.48 -18.63 -31.92
CA GLY A 137 1.22 -19.08 -30.74
C GLY A 137 1.20 -18.10 -29.57
N GLN A 138 0.59 -16.92 -29.72
CA GLN A 138 0.44 -15.97 -28.62
C GLN A 138 -0.43 -16.57 -27.52
N THR A 139 0.00 -16.40 -26.27
CA THR A 139 -0.81 -16.76 -25.10
C THR A 139 -1.53 -15.53 -24.58
N LEU A 140 -2.87 -15.58 -24.57
CA LEU A 140 -3.69 -14.62 -23.86
C LEU A 140 -3.85 -15.11 -22.41
N GLU A 141 -3.21 -14.40 -21.48
CA GLU A 141 -3.29 -14.69 -20.06
C GLU A 141 -4.45 -13.94 -19.42
N ILE A 142 -5.31 -14.67 -18.72
CA ILE A 142 -6.49 -14.15 -18.02
C ILE A 142 -6.34 -14.55 -16.56
N PHE A 143 -6.07 -13.58 -15.69
CA PHE A 143 -6.06 -13.79 -14.25
C PHE A 143 -7.48 -13.67 -13.71
N VAL A 144 -7.94 -14.69 -13.00
CA VAL A 144 -9.22 -14.68 -12.29
C VAL A 144 -8.96 -14.23 -10.87
N ASP A 145 -9.16 -12.94 -10.62
CA ASP A 145 -8.84 -12.26 -9.34
C ASP A 145 -10.06 -11.47 -8.82
N PRO A 146 -10.62 -11.83 -7.65
CA PRO A 146 -10.31 -13.03 -6.87
C PRO A 146 -10.62 -14.32 -7.67
N PRO A 147 -9.92 -15.45 -7.43
CA PRO A 147 -10.25 -16.76 -7.94
C PRO A 147 -11.71 -17.07 -7.70
N ARG A 148 -12.34 -17.56 -8.77
CA ARG A 148 -13.77 -17.87 -8.76
C ARG A 148 -13.94 -19.37 -8.73
N ARG A 149 -14.89 -19.82 -7.92
CA ARG A 149 -15.34 -21.19 -7.96
C ARG A 149 -16.24 -21.36 -9.18
N ILE A 150 -15.75 -22.09 -10.17
CA ILE A 150 -16.41 -22.26 -11.47
C ILE A 150 -16.45 -23.72 -11.89
N ASN A 151 -17.47 -24.09 -12.64
CA ASN A 151 -17.55 -25.41 -13.30
C ASN A 151 -17.44 -25.31 -14.82
N LYS A 152 -17.38 -24.10 -15.39
CA LYS A 152 -17.37 -23.91 -16.85
C LYS A 152 -16.57 -22.69 -17.25
N VAL A 153 -15.80 -22.83 -18.33
CA VAL A 153 -15.21 -21.72 -19.08
C VAL A 153 -15.80 -21.74 -20.49
N PHE A 154 -16.39 -20.62 -20.91
CA PHE A 154 -16.96 -20.46 -22.24
C PHE A 154 -16.27 -19.29 -22.95
N ILE A 155 -15.78 -19.53 -24.16
CA ILE A 155 -15.01 -18.57 -24.94
C ILE A 155 -15.73 -18.36 -26.28
N LEU A 156 -16.14 -17.13 -26.54
CA LEU A 156 -16.74 -16.71 -27.79
C LEU A 156 -15.75 -15.82 -28.55
N THR A 157 -15.29 -16.28 -29.70
CA THR A 157 -14.57 -15.43 -30.65
C THR A 157 -15.59 -14.75 -31.55
N LYS A 158 -15.70 -13.42 -31.47
CA LYS A 158 -16.69 -12.62 -32.22
C LYS A 158 -16.17 -12.07 -33.53
N GLN A 159 -14.87 -11.84 -33.61
CA GLN A 159 -14.22 -11.25 -34.78
C GLN A 159 -12.80 -11.81 -34.92
N GLY A 160 -12.36 -12.01 -36.16
CA GLY A 160 -11.00 -12.40 -36.53
C GLY A 160 -10.84 -12.52 -38.04
N LYS A 161 -9.59 -12.53 -38.54
CA LYS A 161 -9.27 -12.54 -39.98
C LYS A 161 -9.31 -13.93 -40.64
N GLY A 162 -9.46 -15.00 -39.85
CA GLY A 162 -9.40 -16.38 -40.33
C GLY A 162 -10.41 -17.29 -39.65
N TRP A 163 -10.24 -18.60 -39.85
CA TRP A 163 -10.98 -19.59 -39.07
C TRP A 163 -10.60 -19.50 -37.60
N VAL A 164 -11.60 -19.66 -36.73
CA VAL A 164 -11.36 -19.67 -35.29
C VAL A 164 -10.76 -21.01 -34.89
N GLY A 165 -9.65 -21.00 -34.17
CA GLY A 165 -9.02 -22.19 -33.61
C GLY A 165 -8.20 -21.84 -32.38
N TRP A 166 -7.78 -22.88 -31.66
CA TRP A 166 -6.93 -22.77 -30.48
C TRP A 166 -5.91 -23.90 -30.49
N TYR A 167 -4.65 -23.60 -30.18
CA TYR A 167 -3.68 -24.65 -29.83
C TYR A 167 -4.10 -25.29 -28.52
N GLU A 168 -4.48 -24.47 -27.53
CA GLU A 168 -4.84 -24.97 -26.21
C GLU A 168 -5.62 -23.91 -25.43
N VAL A 169 -6.57 -24.35 -24.61
CA VAL A 169 -7.15 -23.60 -23.50
C VAL A 169 -6.76 -24.29 -22.20
N ARG A 170 -6.00 -23.58 -21.36
CA ARG A 170 -5.59 -24.07 -20.04
C ARG A 170 -6.33 -23.32 -18.96
N VAL A 171 -6.72 -24.05 -17.92
CA VAL A 171 -7.44 -23.51 -16.77
C VAL A 171 -6.77 -24.03 -15.51
N PHE A 172 -6.28 -23.13 -14.67
CA PHE A 172 -5.46 -23.48 -13.50
C PHE A 172 -6.21 -23.23 -12.20
N ASN A 173 -6.25 -24.27 -11.35
CA ASN A 173 -6.77 -24.13 -9.99
C ASN A 173 -5.89 -23.20 -9.15
N ALA A 174 -6.50 -22.56 -8.15
CA ALA A 174 -5.80 -22.03 -7.00
C ALA A 174 -5.53 -23.19 -6.03
N ILE A 175 -4.30 -23.72 -5.97
CA ILE A 175 -3.96 -24.79 -5.00
C ILE A 175 -3.64 -24.20 -3.62
N LYS A 176 -3.17 -22.95 -3.58
CA LYS A 176 -2.80 -22.20 -2.37
C LYS A 176 -3.13 -20.73 -2.57
N PHE A 177 -3.76 -20.10 -1.58
CA PHE A 177 -3.82 -18.65 -1.50
C PHE A 177 -3.19 -18.15 -0.20
N ILE A 178 -2.56 -16.98 -0.29
CA ILE A 178 -1.90 -16.33 0.84
C ILE A 178 -2.92 -15.41 1.50
N GLU A 179 -3.45 -15.85 2.63
CA GLU A 179 -4.22 -15.00 3.53
C GLU A 179 -3.26 -14.27 4.46
N TRP A 180 -3.32 -12.95 4.52
CA TRP A 180 -2.53 -12.17 5.45
C TRP A 180 -3.26 -12.01 6.78
N LYS A 181 -2.52 -12.11 7.88
CA LYS A 181 -3.08 -11.93 9.23
C LYS A 181 -2.16 -11.08 10.08
N LEU A 182 -2.76 -10.31 10.98
CA LEU A 182 -2.09 -9.67 12.08
C LEU A 182 -1.93 -10.67 13.23
N THR A 183 -0.70 -10.92 13.65
CA THR A 183 -0.38 -11.71 14.85
C THR A 183 0.25 -10.78 15.88
N GLU A 184 -0.34 -10.68 17.06
CA GLU A 184 0.25 -9.88 18.15
C GLU A 184 1.66 -10.38 18.46
N THR A 185 2.62 -9.45 18.49
CA THR A 185 4.02 -9.72 18.85
C THR A 185 4.33 -9.20 20.25
N ALA A 186 3.92 -7.98 20.54
CA ALA A 186 4.10 -7.34 21.84
C ALA A 186 3.06 -6.22 22.03
N SER A 187 2.73 -5.93 23.28
CA SER A 187 1.79 -4.88 23.67
C SER A 187 2.30 -4.09 24.88
N GLY A 188 1.58 -3.04 25.25
CA GLY A 188 1.94 -2.14 26.35
C GLY A 188 2.67 -0.88 25.91
N PHE A 189 2.70 -0.58 24.61
CA PHE A 189 3.19 0.68 24.08
C PHE A 189 2.13 1.77 24.20
N GLU A 190 2.55 3.02 24.39
CA GLU A 190 1.66 4.17 24.49
C GLU A 190 1.59 4.91 23.15
N LEU A 191 0.47 4.75 22.43
CA LEU A 191 0.24 5.39 21.13
C LEU A 191 1.43 5.21 20.17
N PRO A 192 1.85 3.97 19.85
CA PRO A 192 2.99 3.77 18.99
C PRO A 192 2.67 4.29 17.57
N VAL A 193 3.65 4.94 16.94
CA VAL A 193 3.52 5.54 15.60
C VAL A 193 4.54 5.01 14.60
N GLN A 194 5.58 4.32 15.05
CA GLN A 194 6.55 3.65 14.17
C GLN A 194 7.14 2.42 14.87
N ALA A 195 7.40 1.36 14.11
CA ALA A 195 8.26 0.26 14.51
C ALA A 195 9.30 0.05 13.40
N THR A 196 10.59 0.17 13.73
CA THR A 196 11.68 0.08 12.74
C THR A 196 12.93 -0.58 13.34
N HIS A 197 13.95 -0.81 12.53
CA HIS A 197 15.25 -1.32 12.96
C HIS A 197 16.38 -0.34 12.68
N ALA A 198 17.53 -0.55 13.33
CA ALA A 198 18.71 0.27 13.13
C ALA A 198 19.71 -0.27 12.09
N GLY A 199 19.59 -1.55 11.70
CA GLY A 199 20.47 -2.14 10.69
C GLY A 199 21.89 -2.39 11.21
N ASP A 200 22.04 -2.57 12.51
CA ASP A 200 23.30 -2.80 13.21
C ASP A 200 23.52 -4.28 13.59
N GLY A 201 22.61 -5.16 13.19
CA GLY A 201 22.70 -6.61 13.44
C GLY A 201 22.34 -7.00 14.88
N SER A 202 21.78 -6.08 15.65
CA SER A 202 21.41 -6.32 17.05
C SER A 202 20.09 -7.06 17.23
N GLY A 203 19.27 -7.17 16.18
CA GLY A 203 17.92 -7.74 16.23
C GLY A 203 16.91 -6.89 17.01
N ARG A 204 17.21 -5.60 17.24
CA ARG A 204 16.32 -4.68 17.98
C ARG A 204 15.30 -4.04 17.04
N THR A 205 14.06 -4.00 17.50
CA THR A 205 13.02 -3.15 16.94
C THR A 205 12.82 -1.94 17.85
N PHE A 206 12.96 -0.74 17.30
CA PHE A 206 12.71 0.53 17.95
C PHE A 206 11.26 0.93 17.69
N VAL A 207 10.50 1.10 18.78
CA VAL A 207 9.09 1.49 18.73
C VAL A 207 8.98 2.93 19.21
N VAL A 208 8.54 3.82 18.32
CA VAL A 208 8.35 5.23 18.59
C VAL A 208 6.96 5.44 19.17
N GLU A 209 6.91 6.01 20.37
CA GLU A 209 5.68 6.38 21.07
C GLU A 209 5.41 7.87 20.90
N HIS A 210 4.17 8.19 20.51
CA HIS A 210 3.77 9.54 20.11
C HIS A 210 4.05 10.62 21.18
N LYS A 211 4.12 10.21 22.45
CA LYS A 211 4.39 11.08 23.61
C LYS A 211 5.87 11.40 23.86
N GLY A 212 6.76 11.10 22.92
CA GLY A 212 8.18 11.49 23.04
C GLY A 212 9.08 10.42 23.64
N ARG A 213 8.74 9.14 23.48
CA ARG A 213 9.60 8.03 23.93
C ARG A 213 9.92 7.10 22.78
N VAL A 214 11.10 6.49 22.83
CA VAL A 214 11.47 5.36 21.98
C VAL A 214 11.69 4.15 22.88
N ARG A 215 11.00 3.04 22.59
CA ARG A 215 11.09 1.78 23.33
C ARG A 215 11.85 0.76 22.49
N ILE A 216 12.51 -0.21 23.12
CA ILE A 216 13.11 -1.36 22.43
C ILE A 216 12.24 -2.59 22.64
N LEU A 217 11.91 -3.25 21.54
CA LEU A 217 11.43 -4.63 21.48
C LEU A 217 12.58 -5.50 21.00
N LYS A 218 12.96 -6.51 21.80
CA LYS A 218 14.04 -7.45 21.47
C LYS A 218 13.61 -8.85 21.88
N ASP A 219 13.71 -9.81 20.95
CA ASP A 219 13.30 -11.20 21.17
C ASP A 219 11.86 -11.36 21.68
N GLY A 220 10.95 -10.49 21.21
CA GLY A 220 9.55 -10.46 21.66
C GLY A 220 9.33 -9.82 23.05
N ILE A 221 10.38 -9.31 23.68
CA ILE A 221 10.33 -8.70 25.01
C ILE A 221 10.51 -7.19 24.91
N VAL A 222 9.55 -6.44 25.44
CA VAL A 222 9.63 -4.98 25.59
C VAL A 222 10.59 -4.66 26.74
N GLN A 223 11.65 -3.91 26.45
CA GLN A 223 12.60 -3.49 27.47
C GLN A 223 11.95 -2.50 28.43
N GLY A 224 12.22 -2.65 29.73
CA GLY A 224 11.58 -1.85 30.79
C GLY A 224 11.99 -0.37 30.76
N VAL A 225 13.26 -0.11 30.49
CA VAL A 225 13.83 1.23 30.30
C VAL A 225 13.67 1.65 28.84
N PRO A 226 13.16 2.86 28.54
CA PRO A 226 13.10 3.35 27.16
C PRO A 226 14.51 3.55 26.60
N PHE A 227 14.66 3.39 25.29
CA PHE A 227 15.88 3.78 24.58
C PHE A 227 16.13 5.27 24.70
N LEU A 228 15.08 6.08 24.57
CA LEU A 228 15.14 7.53 24.70
C LEU A 228 13.82 8.05 25.28
N ASP A 229 13.89 9.09 26.10
CA ASP A 229 12.74 9.86 26.58
C ASP A 229 13.03 11.35 26.45
N ILE A 230 12.27 12.04 25.59
CA ILE A 230 12.28 13.49 25.36
C ILE A 230 10.87 14.08 25.56
N SER A 231 10.04 13.43 26.37
CA SER A 231 8.66 13.84 26.61
C SER A 231 8.52 15.23 27.26
N ASP A 232 9.61 15.76 27.83
CA ASP A 232 9.70 17.11 28.41
C ASP A 232 9.62 18.24 27.36
N ARG A 233 9.98 17.95 26.10
CA ARG A 233 10.04 18.94 25.01
C ARG A 233 9.15 18.61 23.80
N VAL A 234 8.46 17.47 23.83
CA VAL A 234 7.49 17.07 22.80
C VAL A 234 6.09 17.60 23.13
N LYS A 235 5.51 18.35 22.20
CA LYS A 235 4.10 18.72 22.23
C LYS A 235 3.27 17.62 21.58
N CYS A 236 2.44 16.99 22.39
CA CYS A 236 1.44 16.02 21.98
C CYS A 236 0.05 16.59 22.30
N CYS A 237 -1.03 16.27 21.61
CA CYS A 237 -1.28 15.13 20.72
C CYS A 237 -2.17 15.57 19.54
N GLY A 238 -2.66 14.61 18.74
CA GLY A 238 -3.42 14.87 17.52
C GLY A 238 -2.58 14.37 16.36
N GLU A 239 -2.18 15.27 15.46
CA GLU A 239 -1.08 15.03 14.52
C GLU A 239 0.25 15.64 15.00
N GLN A 240 0.31 16.08 16.27
CA GLN A 240 1.51 16.58 16.95
C GLN A 240 2.08 15.52 17.89
N GLY A 241 3.39 15.35 17.90
CA GLY A 241 4.09 14.47 18.85
C GLY A 241 5.48 14.07 18.36
N LEU A 242 5.99 12.94 18.83
CA LEU A 242 7.17 12.30 18.25
C LEU A 242 6.73 11.35 17.14
N PHE A 243 7.23 11.54 15.91
CA PHE A 243 6.71 10.85 14.72
C PHE A 243 7.59 9.71 14.26
N ASN A 244 8.89 9.96 14.16
CA ASN A 244 9.78 9.06 13.42
C ASN A 244 11.19 9.05 14.03
N ILE A 245 11.82 7.88 13.97
CA ILE A 245 13.25 7.64 14.14
C ILE A 245 13.84 7.09 12.84
N ALA A 246 14.95 7.69 12.41
CA ALA A 246 15.73 7.23 11.28
C ALA A 246 17.18 6.97 11.68
N PHE A 247 17.71 5.85 11.22
CA PHE A 247 19.10 5.44 11.43
C PHE A 247 19.87 5.57 10.12
N PRO A 248 21.05 6.22 10.11
CA PRO A 248 21.88 6.28 8.92
C PRO A 248 22.39 4.89 8.57
N PRO A 249 22.69 4.59 7.29
CA PRO A 249 23.25 3.28 6.90
C PRO A 249 24.53 2.89 7.65
N THR A 250 25.27 3.86 8.17
CA THR A 250 26.50 3.69 8.97
C THR A 250 26.27 3.73 10.48
N TYR A 251 25.05 3.51 10.95
CA TYR A 251 24.68 3.63 12.37
C TYR A 251 25.55 2.75 13.29
N SER A 252 25.91 1.54 12.86
CA SER A 252 26.78 0.63 13.63
C SER A 252 28.11 1.27 14.04
N ASP A 253 28.62 2.19 13.22
CA ASP A 253 29.92 2.82 13.40
C ASP A 253 29.78 4.20 14.06
N ARG A 254 28.71 4.92 13.71
CA ARG A 254 28.52 6.34 14.08
C ARG A 254 27.77 6.53 15.40
N GLN A 255 26.88 5.60 15.74
CA GLN A 255 26.11 5.63 16.99
C GLN A 255 25.27 6.90 17.20
N HIS A 256 24.83 7.54 16.10
CA HIS A 256 23.87 8.64 16.13
C HIS A 256 22.67 8.36 15.24
N PHE A 257 21.52 8.92 15.61
CA PHE A 257 20.25 8.71 14.93
C PHE A 257 19.46 10.02 14.89
N TYR A 258 18.39 10.03 14.10
CA TYR A 258 17.63 11.23 13.79
C TYR A 258 16.17 11.07 14.20
N LEU A 259 15.61 12.11 14.80
CA LEU A 259 14.21 12.17 15.19
C LEU A 259 13.49 13.31 14.49
N SER A 260 12.18 13.13 14.34
CA SER A 260 11.23 14.17 13.95
C SER A 260 10.13 14.27 15.00
N TYR A 261 9.93 15.46 15.57
CA TYR A 261 8.89 15.70 16.57
C TYR A 261 8.34 17.13 16.54
N THR A 262 7.15 17.33 17.11
CA THR A 262 6.59 18.68 17.33
C THR A 262 7.00 19.23 18.69
N ASN A 263 7.55 20.45 18.73
CA ASN A 263 7.92 21.11 19.98
C ASN A 263 6.79 22.00 20.57
N ALA A 264 7.02 22.58 21.74
CA ALA A 264 6.04 23.46 22.40
C ALA A 264 5.70 24.75 21.61
N ALA A 265 6.54 25.13 20.64
CA ALA A 265 6.36 26.30 19.78
C ALA A 265 5.59 26.00 18.49
N ASP A 266 4.99 24.80 18.37
CA ASP A 266 4.27 24.35 17.17
C ASP A 266 5.20 24.25 15.94
N GLU A 267 6.42 23.77 16.13
CA GLU A 267 7.36 23.54 15.03
C GLU A 267 7.64 22.04 14.88
N THR A 268 7.73 21.55 13.64
CA THR A 268 8.34 20.24 13.37
C THR A 268 9.85 20.39 13.44
N VAL A 269 10.47 19.65 14.36
CA VAL A 269 11.91 19.68 14.64
C VAL A 269 12.53 18.38 14.17
N ILE A 270 13.58 18.50 13.34
CA ILE A 270 14.45 17.40 12.96
C ILE A 270 15.74 17.52 13.77
N SER A 271 16.04 16.53 14.59
CA SER A 271 17.17 16.54 15.53
C SER A 271 18.03 15.29 15.41
N ARG A 272 19.33 15.44 15.67
CA ARG A 272 20.28 14.33 15.86
C ARG A 272 20.49 14.05 17.35
N PHE A 273 20.60 12.78 17.70
CA PHE A 273 20.94 12.28 19.04
C PHE A 273 22.02 11.20 18.96
N THR A 274 22.71 10.94 20.07
CA THR A 274 23.75 9.90 20.18
C THR A 274 23.37 8.82 21.18
N THR A 275 23.84 7.59 20.94
CA THR A 275 23.75 6.52 21.93
C THR A 275 24.83 6.63 23.00
N THR A 276 24.51 6.19 24.21
CA THR A 276 25.50 6.05 25.28
C THR A 276 26.40 4.83 25.04
N ALA A 277 27.34 4.58 25.96
CA ALA A 277 28.12 3.34 25.95
C ALA A 277 27.25 2.07 26.08
N ASN A 278 26.04 2.17 26.64
CA ASN A 278 25.04 1.12 26.52
C ASN A 278 24.26 1.34 25.22
N PRO A 279 24.36 0.44 24.21
CA PRO A 279 23.69 0.64 22.93
C PRO A 279 22.17 0.69 23.06
N ASP A 280 21.60 0.16 24.14
CA ASP A 280 20.15 0.17 24.41
C ASP A 280 19.67 1.46 25.10
N ILE A 281 20.55 2.45 25.30
CA ILE A 281 20.23 3.74 25.93
C ILE A 281 20.85 4.87 25.12
N ALA A 282 20.03 5.83 24.71
CA ALA A 282 20.43 7.10 24.13
C ALA A 282 20.53 8.21 25.16
N ASP A 283 21.35 9.23 24.86
CA ASP A 283 21.54 10.39 25.71
C ASP A 283 20.53 11.51 25.32
N PRO A 284 19.52 11.81 26.15
CA PRO A 284 18.54 12.86 25.86
C PRO A 284 19.12 14.28 25.88
N ASP A 285 20.31 14.46 26.49
CA ASP A 285 21.01 15.75 26.54
C ASP A 285 21.96 15.94 25.35
N SER A 286 22.11 14.92 24.48
CA SER A 286 22.97 14.98 23.29
C SER A 286 22.32 15.62 22.06
N GLU A 287 21.14 16.21 22.22
CA GLU A 287 20.36 16.76 21.11
C GLU A 287 21.12 17.84 20.32
N GLU A 288 21.15 17.68 19.00
CA GLU A 288 21.56 18.71 18.04
C GLU A 288 20.42 18.94 17.06
N VAL A 289 19.74 20.09 17.19
CA VAL A 289 18.66 20.50 16.28
C VAL A 289 19.25 20.82 14.90
N LEU A 290 18.71 20.18 13.86
CA LEU A 290 19.18 20.32 12.48
C LEU A 290 18.31 21.28 11.68
N LEU A 291 17.00 21.07 11.70
CA LEU A 291 16.03 21.82 10.94
C LEU A 291 14.75 22.01 11.76
N THR A 292 14.19 23.20 11.69
CA THR A 292 12.93 23.54 12.34
C THR A 292 11.98 24.12 11.30
N ILE A 293 10.77 23.56 11.20
CA ILE A 293 9.73 23.97 10.26
C ILE A 293 8.52 24.48 11.06
N PRO A 294 8.24 25.80 11.04
CA PRO A 294 7.06 26.34 11.70
C PRO A 294 5.76 25.76 11.12
N GLN A 295 4.88 25.24 11.98
CA GLN A 295 3.59 24.69 11.59
C GLN A 295 2.50 25.73 11.87
N PRO A 296 1.73 26.17 10.85
CA PRO A 296 0.68 27.16 11.06
C PRO A 296 -0.54 26.58 11.81
N HIS A 297 -0.72 25.25 11.79
CA HIS A 297 -1.79 24.55 12.49
C HIS A 297 -1.31 23.25 13.15
N VAL A 298 -2.15 22.70 14.02
CA VAL A 298 -1.89 21.48 14.80
C VAL A 298 -2.09 20.18 14.01
N ASN A 299 -2.31 20.29 12.70
CA ASN A 299 -2.55 19.19 11.80
C ASN A 299 -1.77 19.37 10.48
N HIS A 300 -1.61 18.26 9.77
CA HIS A 300 -0.79 18.10 8.58
C HIS A 300 0.67 18.49 8.80
N ASN A 301 1.22 18.01 9.91
CA ASN A 301 2.61 18.30 10.26
C ASN A 301 3.60 17.38 9.52
N GLY A 302 3.13 16.25 8.97
CA GLY A 302 3.99 15.22 8.37
C GLY A 302 4.99 14.68 9.40
N GLY A 303 6.26 14.62 9.00
CA GLY A 303 7.38 14.34 9.91
C GLY A 303 8.04 12.98 9.71
N SER A 304 7.68 12.21 8.68
CA SER A 304 8.39 10.97 8.37
C SER A 304 9.82 11.23 7.89
N LEU A 305 10.73 10.32 8.27
CA LEU A 305 12.14 10.35 7.94
C LEU A 305 12.55 9.01 7.31
N ALA A 306 13.37 9.07 6.26
CA ALA A 306 14.10 7.90 5.81
C ALA A 306 15.39 8.29 5.09
N PHE A 307 16.41 7.45 5.21
CA PHE A 307 17.62 7.57 4.41
C PHE A 307 17.41 6.96 3.03
N GLY A 308 17.72 7.73 1.99
CA GLY A 308 17.72 7.24 0.62
C GLY A 308 18.75 6.12 0.45
N PRO A 309 18.36 4.94 -0.05
CA PRO A 309 19.26 3.78 -0.09
C PRO A 309 20.34 3.88 -1.16
N ARG A 310 20.18 4.77 -2.16
CA ARG A 310 21.16 4.98 -3.24
C ARG A 310 22.14 6.11 -2.97
N ASP A 311 21.67 7.19 -2.37
CA ASP A 311 22.42 8.44 -2.17
C ASP A 311 22.84 8.66 -0.71
N GLY A 312 22.17 8.01 0.25
CA GLY A 312 22.50 8.13 1.68
C GLY A 312 22.05 9.43 2.32
N TYR A 313 21.25 10.25 1.64
CA TYR A 313 20.71 11.50 2.18
C TYR A 313 19.46 11.28 3.03
N LEU A 314 19.19 12.22 3.94
CA LEU A 314 17.98 12.20 4.76
C LEU A 314 16.83 12.85 4.01
N TYR A 315 15.78 12.07 3.77
CA TYR A 315 14.53 12.56 3.20
C TYR A 315 13.55 12.85 4.32
N ILE A 316 12.78 13.92 4.18
CA ILE A 316 11.82 14.41 5.18
C ILE A 316 10.48 14.66 4.49
N GLY A 317 9.42 14.05 5.00
CA GLY A 317 8.05 14.34 4.57
C GLY A 317 7.50 15.50 5.39
N SER A 318 7.15 16.62 4.76
CA SER A 318 6.60 17.80 5.43
C SER A 318 5.19 18.06 4.91
N GLY A 319 4.18 18.02 5.77
CA GLY A 319 2.81 18.32 5.38
C GLY A 319 2.61 19.80 5.06
N ASP A 320 1.47 20.14 4.47
CA ASP A 320 1.11 21.49 4.02
C ASP A 320 0.84 22.46 5.18
N GLY A 321 0.87 21.98 6.43
CA GLY A 321 0.67 22.78 7.62
C GLY A 321 -0.79 23.01 8.01
N GLY A 322 -1.76 22.38 7.34
CA GLY A 322 -3.15 22.32 7.80
C GLY A 322 -4.06 23.46 7.35
N ALA A 323 -5.20 23.57 8.05
CA ALA A 323 -6.42 24.33 7.73
C ALA A 323 -7.40 23.68 6.74
N MET A 324 -8.68 24.11 6.78
CA MET A 324 -9.69 23.76 5.77
C MET A 324 -9.59 24.63 4.52
N GLU A 325 -9.02 25.83 4.64
CA GLU A 325 -8.78 26.78 3.54
C GLU A 325 -7.32 26.66 3.13
N ASP A 326 -7.09 25.99 2.01
CA ASP A 326 -5.75 25.71 1.53
C ASP A 326 -5.02 26.98 1.08
N LYS A 327 -3.83 27.23 1.65
CA LYS A 327 -2.98 28.37 1.32
C LYS A 327 -2.08 28.13 0.10
N GLN A 328 -2.26 27.01 -0.60
CA GLN A 328 -1.42 26.53 -1.69
C GLN A 328 0.03 26.25 -1.26
N ASN A 329 0.26 25.92 0.01
CA ASN A 329 1.60 25.61 0.54
C ASN A 329 2.26 24.47 -0.24
N GLY A 330 1.48 23.47 -0.70
CA GLY A 330 1.98 22.40 -1.58
C GLY A 330 2.63 22.93 -2.86
N GLN A 331 2.13 24.05 -3.40
CA GLN A 331 2.60 24.66 -4.66
C GLN A 331 3.57 25.82 -4.45
N ASP A 332 3.58 26.46 -3.28
CA ASP A 332 4.49 27.56 -2.97
C ASP A 332 5.94 27.03 -2.86
N PRO A 333 6.87 27.49 -3.71
CA PRO A 333 8.27 27.05 -3.70
C PRO A 333 9.11 27.69 -2.58
N GLY A 334 8.62 28.79 -1.98
CA GLY A 334 9.32 29.54 -0.94
C GLY A 334 9.17 28.94 0.47
N THR A 335 8.36 27.89 0.63
CA THR A 335 8.09 27.21 1.90
C THR A 335 8.56 25.75 1.90
N LEU A 336 8.86 25.24 3.09
CA LEU A 336 9.18 23.83 3.35
C LEU A 336 7.93 22.97 3.62
N LEU A 337 6.74 23.56 3.59
CA LEU A 337 5.46 22.87 3.81
C LEU A 337 4.94 22.24 2.50
N GLY A 338 4.35 21.05 2.63
CA GLY A 338 3.74 20.31 1.52
C GLY A 338 4.76 19.75 0.53
N LYS A 339 5.87 19.23 1.05
CA LYS A 339 7.07 18.81 0.29
C LYS A 339 7.58 17.45 0.74
N ILE A 340 8.32 16.79 -0.14
CA ILE A 340 9.42 15.91 0.26
C ILE A 340 10.69 16.75 0.20
N LEU A 341 11.42 16.80 1.30
CA LEU A 341 12.71 17.48 1.42
C LEU A 341 13.85 16.46 1.36
N ARG A 342 15.04 16.88 0.95
CA ARG A 342 16.27 16.07 0.97
C ARG A 342 17.46 16.91 1.40
N ILE A 343 18.12 16.49 2.49
CA ILE A 343 19.29 17.15 3.08
C ILE A 343 20.44 16.17 3.35
N ASP A 344 21.68 16.66 3.37
CA ASP A 344 22.85 15.88 3.76
C ASP A 344 23.21 16.12 5.23
N VAL A 345 23.07 15.09 6.05
CA VAL A 345 23.35 15.13 7.50
C VAL A 345 24.60 14.34 7.88
N GLU A 346 25.24 13.67 6.92
CA GLU A 346 26.38 12.76 7.15
C GLU A 346 27.69 13.26 6.54
N SER A 347 27.63 13.91 5.38
CA SER A 347 28.79 14.51 4.70
C SER A 347 28.80 16.01 4.93
N GLY A 348 29.98 16.60 5.18
CA GLY A 348 30.18 18.06 5.27
C GLY A 348 29.50 18.81 6.44
N VAL A 349 28.47 18.21 7.07
CA VAL A 349 27.79 18.50 8.34
C VAL A 349 28.25 19.76 9.11
N LYS A 350 27.44 20.85 9.13
CA LYS A 350 26.93 21.46 10.39
C LYS A 350 25.79 22.51 10.15
N PRO A 351 24.60 22.33 10.75
CA PRO A 351 24.06 21.07 11.24
C PRO A 351 23.80 20.07 10.10
N TYR A 352 23.56 20.56 8.88
CA TYR A 352 23.38 19.79 7.63
C TYR A 352 23.83 20.63 6.41
N ASP A 353 24.02 19.97 5.26
CA ASP A 353 24.32 20.56 3.95
C ASP A 353 23.19 20.29 2.93
N ILE A 354 23.18 21.04 1.82
CA ILE A 354 22.28 20.81 0.68
C ILE A 354 22.99 19.92 -0.35
N PRO A 355 22.40 18.77 -0.75
CA PRO A 355 22.93 18.00 -1.86
C PRO A 355 22.97 18.81 -3.15
N ALA A 356 24.13 18.86 -3.81
CA ALA A 356 24.30 19.55 -5.10
C ALA A 356 23.48 18.94 -6.26
N THR A 357 22.80 17.83 -6.01
CA THR A 357 21.89 17.17 -6.95
C THR A 357 20.42 17.45 -6.62
N ASN A 358 20.11 18.33 -5.66
CA ASN A 358 18.73 18.76 -5.44
C ASN A 358 18.22 19.52 -6.68
N PRO A 359 16.95 19.31 -7.07
CA PRO A 359 16.44 19.74 -8.37
C PRO A 359 16.29 21.26 -8.52
N PHE A 360 16.31 22.02 -7.42
CA PHE A 360 15.97 23.45 -7.41
C PHE A 360 17.11 24.37 -6.93
N ILE A 361 18.33 23.87 -6.80
CA ILE A 361 19.46 24.65 -6.24
C ILE A 361 19.90 25.86 -7.09
N GLU A 362 19.47 25.92 -8.35
CA GLU A 362 19.76 27.05 -9.26
C GLU A 362 18.51 27.94 -9.46
N GLU A 363 17.42 27.70 -8.72
CA GLU A 363 16.15 28.43 -8.85
C GLU A 363 15.94 29.34 -7.63
N ASP A 364 16.20 30.64 -7.78
CA ASP A 364 16.23 31.62 -6.68
C ASP A 364 14.94 31.67 -5.80
N ASP A 365 13.78 31.36 -6.38
CA ASP A 365 12.49 31.39 -5.68
C ASP A 365 12.17 30.10 -4.89
N TYR A 366 13.02 29.08 -5.01
CA TYR A 366 12.81 27.78 -4.39
C TYR A 366 13.69 27.61 -3.15
N ARG A 367 13.14 26.88 -2.18
CA ARG A 367 13.94 26.34 -1.08
C ARG A 367 14.82 25.21 -1.59
N ASP A 368 16.12 25.36 -1.40
CA ASP A 368 17.15 24.39 -1.79
C ASP A 368 16.93 22.98 -1.21
N GLU A 369 16.23 22.87 -0.06
CA GLU A 369 15.91 21.59 0.56
C GLU A 369 14.88 20.75 -0.22
N ILE A 370 14.12 21.36 -1.14
CA ILE A 370 13.00 20.70 -1.81
C ILE A 370 13.50 19.61 -2.77
N TRP A 371 12.98 18.40 -2.59
CA TRP A 371 13.13 17.29 -3.52
C TRP A 371 11.90 17.09 -4.40
N ALA A 372 10.70 17.19 -3.84
CA ALA A 372 9.43 17.14 -4.55
C ALA A 372 8.38 18.02 -3.84
N LEU A 373 7.35 18.43 -4.57
CA LEU A 373 6.31 19.33 -4.10
C LEU A 373 4.90 18.84 -4.44
N GLY A 374 3.88 19.60 -4.01
CA GLY A 374 2.49 19.27 -4.26
C GLY A 374 1.99 18.09 -3.42
N ILE A 375 2.45 18.01 -2.17
CA ILE A 375 2.04 16.99 -1.20
C ILE A 375 1.17 17.63 -0.12
N ARG A 376 0.18 16.90 0.43
CA ARG A 376 -0.71 17.39 1.49
C ARG A 376 -0.23 17.02 2.90
N ASN A 377 -0.19 15.75 3.24
CA ASN A 377 0.18 15.25 4.55
C ASN A 377 0.81 13.83 4.45
N PRO A 378 2.12 13.73 4.18
CA PRO A 378 2.81 12.48 4.02
C PRO A 378 3.17 11.89 5.40
N TRP A 379 2.21 11.27 6.07
CA TRP A 379 2.41 10.68 7.42
C TRP A 379 3.52 9.62 7.41
N GLY A 380 3.62 8.87 6.31
CA GLY A 380 4.66 7.88 6.09
C GLY A 380 5.16 7.90 4.64
N PHE A 381 6.39 7.46 4.41
CA PHE A 381 6.90 7.07 3.10
C PHE A 381 7.98 6.01 3.26
N ALA A 382 8.28 5.27 2.19
CA ALA A 382 9.39 4.34 2.20
C ALA A 382 10.05 4.19 0.84
N PHE A 383 11.34 3.90 0.92
CA PHE A 383 12.09 3.42 -0.22
C PHE A 383 11.98 1.90 -0.35
N ASP A 384 11.86 1.43 -1.58
CA ASP A 384 12.25 0.07 -1.91
C ASP A 384 13.77 -0.03 -1.75
N ARG A 385 14.23 -0.81 -0.78
CA ARG A 385 15.66 -0.98 -0.49
C ARG A 385 16.44 -1.61 -1.65
N GLN A 386 15.78 -2.40 -2.52
CA GLN A 386 16.44 -3.04 -3.64
C GLN A 386 16.60 -2.09 -4.82
N THR A 387 15.53 -1.35 -5.14
CA THR A 387 15.52 -0.50 -6.33
C THR A 387 15.87 0.94 -6.05
N GLY A 388 15.57 1.47 -4.86
CA GLY A 388 15.65 2.89 -4.52
C GLY A 388 14.42 3.70 -4.93
N ALA A 389 13.35 3.05 -5.41
CA ALA A 389 12.10 3.75 -5.73
C ALA A 389 11.39 4.21 -4.45
N LEU A 390 10.73 5.36 -4.50
CA LEU A 390 10.08 5.99 -3.36
C LEU A 390 8.55 5.90 -3.49
N TYR A 391 7.89 5.49 -2.40
CA TYR A 391 6.44 5.43 -2.28
C TYR A 391 5.96 6.39 -1.19
N ILE A 392 5.01 7.25 -1.54
CA ILE A 392 4.58 8.38 -0.71
C ILE A 392 3.04 8.31 -0.56
N PRO A 393 2.52 7.63 0.46
CA PRO A 393 1.14 7.76 0.85
C PRO A 393 0.89 9.17 1.37
N ASP A 394 -0.11 9.81 0.79
CA ASP A 394 -0.44 11.20 1.04
C ASP A 394 -1.92 11.32 1.43
N ALA A 395 -2.17 11.79 2.65
CA ALA A 395 -3.52 11.86 3.16
C ALA A 395 -4.27 13.05 2.54
N GLY A 396 -5.40 12.80 1.89
CA GLY A 396 -6.20 13.83 1.21
C GLY A 396 -7.09 14.65 2.15
N GLN A 397 -7.90 15.55 1.60
CA GLN A 397 -8.73 16.48 2.39
C GLN A 397 -10.04 15.87 2.86
N SER A 398 -10.82 15.30 1.96
CA SER A 398 -12.21 14.91 2.26
C SER A 398 -12.73 13.74 1.44
N ARG A 399 -12.16 13.47 0.26
CA ARG A 399 -12.75 12.53 -0.69
C ARG A 399 -11.85 11.38 -1.00
N ARG A 400 -10.55 11.64 -1.15
CA ARG A 400 -9.59 10.67 -1.67
C ARG A 400 -8.40 10.55 -0.76
N GLU A 401 -7.87 9.35 -0.73
CA GLU A 401 -6.56 9.02 -0.22
C GLU A 401 -5.71 8.54 -1.37
N GLU A 402 -4.41 8.78 -1.33
CA GLU A 402 -3.54 8.45 -2.46
C GLU A 402 -2.18 7.88 -2.06
N VAL A 403 -1.58 7.16 -3.00
CA VAL A 403 -0.17 6.79 -2.96
C VAL A 403 0.49 7.33 -4.21
N ASN A 404 1.46 8.21 -4.00
CA ASN A 404 2.37 8.72 -5.00
C ASN A 404 3.59 7.80 -5.13
N PHE A 405 4.21 7.81 -6.32
CA PHE A 405 5.39 7.00 -6.63
C PHE A 405 6.44 7.83 -7.34
N GLN A 406 7.69 7.64 -6.95
CA GLN A 406 8.85 8.20 -7.63
C GLN A 406 9.78 7.06 -8.05
N SER A 407 10.14 7.02 -9.34
CA SER A 407 11.10 6.06 -9.85
C SER A 407 12.47 6.26 -9.22
N ALA A 408 13.23 5.17 -9.04
CA ALA A 408 14.62 5.24 -8.58
C ALA A 408 15.56 6.00 -9.54
N GLU A 409 15.13 6.19 -10.78
CA GLU A 409 15.87 6.94 -11.82
C GLU A 409 15.43 8.41 -11.88
N SER A 410 14.53 8.85 -10.99
CA SER A 410 14.13 10.25 -10.92
C SER A 410 15.28 11.15 -10.45
N LEU A 411 15.33 12.35 -11.01
CA LEU A 411 16.25 13.42 -10.61
C LEU A 411 15.60 14.40 -9.60
N GLY A 412 14.40 14.08 -9.12
CA GLY A 412 13.58 14.98 -8.30
C GLY A 412 12.83 16.02 -9.13
N GLY A 413 12.07 16.85 -8.42
CA GLY A 413 11.31 17.96 -8.99
C GLY A 413 9.86 17.63 -9.33
N GLU A 414 9.40 16.42 -9.03
CA GLU A 414 8.01 16.04 -9.21
C GLU A 414 7.07 16.94 -8.42
N ASN A 415 5.97 17.35 -9.07
CA ASN A 415 4.85 18.04 -8.44
C ASN A 415 3.64 17.10 -8.41
N TYR A 416 3.29 16.61 -7.23
CA TYR A 416 2.19 15.65 -7.04
C TYR A 416 0.80 16.31 -7.02
N GLY A 417 0.77 17.63 -7.18
CA GLY A 417 -0.43 18.35 -7.57
C GLY A 417 -1.31 18.83 -6.44
N TRP A 418 -1.06 18.53 -5.16
CA TRP A 418 -1.82 19.15 -4.08
C TRP A 418 -1.53 20.67 -4.01
N PRO A 419 -2.55 21.55 -3.96
CA PRO A 419 -3.98 21.24 -3.81
C PRO A 419 -4.80 21.34 -5.07
N ILE A 420 -4.17 21.37 -6.25
CA ILE A 420 -4.82 21.32 -7.56
C ILE A 420 -5.61 20.03 -7.74
N TRP A 421 -5.04 18.90 -7.29
CA TRP A 421 -5.68 17.59 -7.32
C TRP A 421 -5.66 16.93 -5.94
N GLU A 422 -6.77 16.25 -5.61
CA GLU A 422 -6.92 15.34 -4.48
C GLU A 422 -7.18 13.94 -5.05
N GLY A 423 -6.17 13.08 -5.12
CA GLY A 423 -6.25 11.83 -5.86
C GLY A 423 -6.41 12.09 -7.36
N ASN A 424 -7.48 11.53 -7.92
CA ASN A 424 -7.89 11.76 -9.29
C ASN A 424 -9.04 12.79 -9.40
N TYR A 425 -9.20 13.63 -8.39
CA TYR A 425 -10.25 14.64 -8.31
C TYR A 425 -9.68 16.05 -8.37
N CYS A 426 -10.21 16.87 -9.28
CA CYS A 426 -9.93 18.30 -9.34
C CYS A 426 -10.47 18.98 -8.09
N SER A 427 -9.59 19.56 -7.28
CA SER A 427 -9.99 20.27 -6.07
C SER A 427 -10.78 21.52 -6.45
N GLN A 428 -11.99 21.66 -5.93
CA GLN A 428 -12.88 22.78 -6.27
C GLN A 428 -12.65 24.01 -5.37
N PHE A 429 -11.40 24.27 -4.97
CA PHE A 429 -11.07 25.47 -4.21
C PHE A 429 -11.21 26.71 -5.11
N GLU A 430 -11.82 27.79 -4.59
CA GLU A 430 -12.24 28.96 -5.39
C GLU A 430 -11.11 29.65 -6.17
N SER A 431 -9.85 29.40 -5.81
CA SER A 431 -8.64 29.98 -6.40
C SER A 431 -7.84 29.04 -7.31
N VAL A 432 -8.27 27.79 -7.50
CA VAL A 432 -7.43 26.76 -8.13
C VAL A 432 -7.97 26.34 -9.50
N SER A 433 -7.13 26.44 -10.53
CA SER A 433 -7.43 25.93 -11.87
C SER A 433 -6.88 24.52 -12.02
N CYS A 434 -7.74 23.55 -12.33
CA CYS A 434 -7.36 22.15 -12.46
C CYS A 434 -6.71 21.84 -13.81
N TYR A 435 -5.48 22.32 -13.98
CA TYR A 435 -4.62 21.97 -15.09
C TYR A 435 -3.64 20.88 -14.65
N ALA A 436 -3.69 19.71 -15.28
CA ALA A 436 -2.83 18.57 -14.91
C ALA A 436 -1.45 18.60 -15.59
N ALA A 437 -1.20 19.53 -16.50
CA ALA A 437 0.10 19.58 -17.18
C ALA A 437 1.21 19.93 -16.20
N GLY A 438 2.28 19.13 -16.22
CA GLY A 438 3.40 19.26 -15.28
C GLY A 438 3.17 18.61 -13.92
N LEU A 439 2.02 17.96 -13.69
CA LEU A 439 1.73 17.23 -12.46
C LEU A 439 1.96 15.73 -12.63
N VAL A 440 2.38 15.07 -11.56
CA VAL A 440 2.50 13.61 -11.45
C VAL A 440 1.30 13.09 -10.68
N LEU A 441 0.44 12.34 -11.35
CA LEU A 441 -0.75 11.77 -10.72
C LEU A 441 -0.40 10.54 -9.86
N PRO A 442 -1.19 10.27 -8.79
CA PRO A 442 -0.96 9.13 -7.92
C PRO A 442 -1.14 7.79 -8.63
N VAL A 443 -0.44 6.77 -8.12
CA VAL A 443 -0.46 5.41 -8.65
C VAL A 443 -1.50 4.51 -7.98
N SER A 444 -2.05 4.94 -6.85
CA SER A 444 -3.17 4.30 -6.17
C SER A 444 -4.04 5.37 -5.53
N VAL A 445 -5.36 5.21 -5.61
CA VAL A 445 -6.35 6.12 -5.02
C VAL A 445 -7.52 5.30 -4.47
N TYR A 446 -8.03 5.66 -3.30
CA TYR A 446 -9.28 5.12 -2.76
C TYR A 446 -10.16 6.22 -2.15
N ASP A 447 -11.47 5.99 -2.01
CA ASP A 447 -12.37 6.92 -1.31
C ASP A 447 -12.55 6.62 0.18
N ARG A 448 -13.11 7.59 0.87
CA ARG A 448 -13.49 7.54 2.28
C ARG A 448 -14.94 7.11 2.54
N LEU A 449 -15.63 6.52 1.55
CA LEU A 449 -17.08 6.30 1.63
C LEU A 449 -17.49 5.25 2.66
N SER A 450 -16.58 4.36 3.05
CA SER A 450 -16.88 3.26 3.97
C SER A 450 -16.35 3.53 5.39
N GLY A 451 -15.80 4.72 5.66
CA GLY A 451 -15.28 5.15 6.97
C GLY A 451 -13.76 5.13 7.08
N GLU A 452 -13.05 5.02 5.96
CA GLU A 452 -11.64 5.34 5.83
C GLU A 452 -11.40 6.85 6.07
N CYS A 453 -10.18 7.24 6.47
CA CYS A 453 -9.93 8.63 6.86
C CYS A 453 -8.53 9.19 6.67
N ALA A 454 -7.52 8.32 6.62
CA ALA A 454 -6.14 8.76 6.43
C ALA A 454 -5.31 7.57 5.96
N VAL A 455 -4.74 7.68 4.77
CA VAL A 455 -3.68 6.75 4.37
C VAL A 455 -2.44 7.00 5.23
N VAL A 456 -1.87 5.92 5.74
CA VAL A 456 -0.59 5.95 6.46
C VAL A 456 0.42 5.07 5.75
N GLY A 457 1.68 5.47 5.86
CA GLY A 457 2.75 4.79 5.15
C GLY A 457 3.19 3.46 5.73
N GLY A 458 4.07 2.83 4.96
CA GLY A 458 4.48 1.48 5.27
C GLY A 458 5.77 1.05 4.60
N ALA A 459 5.98 -0.26 4.53
CA ALA A 459 7.23 -0.88 4.10
C ALA A 459 7.12 -1.47 2.69
N VAL A 460 8.25 -1.63 2.00
CA VAL A 460 8.33 -2.39 0.74
C VAL A 460 8.83 -3.81 1.02
N LEU A 461 8.03 -4.80 0.69
CA LEU A 461 8.37 -6.22 0.79
C LEU A 461 8.43 -6.82 -0.62
N SER A 462 9.64 -7.11 -1.11
CA SER A 462 9.86 -7.75 -2.43
C SER A 462 9.13 -7.04 -3.57
N GLY A 463 9.24 -5.71 -3.63
CA GLY A 463 8.60 -4.88 -4.64
C GLY A 463 7.09 -4.65 -4.45
N ILE A 464 6.52 -5.09 -3.32
CA ILE A 464 5.14 -4.77 -2.92
C ILE A 464 5.21 -3.70 -1.84
N PHE A 465 4.68 -2.51 -2.13
CA PHE A 465 4.53 -1.46 -1.13
C PHE A 465 3.29 -1.71 -0.27
N LEU A 466 3.49 -1.82 1.03
CA LEU A 466 2.42 -2.06 2.00
C LEU A 466 2.02 -0.72 2.62
N TYR A 467 0.72 -0.45 2.69
CA TYR A 467 0.17 0.77 3.29
C TYR A 467 -1.17 0.47 3.97
N ALA A 468 -1.60 1.34 4.87
CA ALA A 468 -2.83 1.14 5.63
C ALA A 468 -3.72 2.38 5.61
N ASP A 469 -4.98 2.19 5.99
CA ASP A 469 -5.87 3.27 6.40
C ASP A 469 -5.89 3.32 7.93
N PHE A 470 -5.68 4.50 8.50
CA PHE A 470 -5.59 4.69 9.95
C PHE A 470 -6.90 4.33 10.67
N CYS A 471 -8.05 4.81 10.18
CA CYS A 471 -9.32 4.65 10.88
C CYS A 471 -9.85 3.22 10.81
N LYS A 472 -9.74 2.60 9.64
CA LYS A 472 -10.21 1.22 9.44
C LYS A 472 -9.18 0.20 9.90
N GLY A 473 -7.91 0.47 9.69
CA GLY A 473 -6.83 -0.52 9.85
C GLY A 473 -6.76 -1.52 8.70
N SER A 474 -7.46 -1.28 7.60
CA SER A 474 -7.32 -2.07 6.39
C SER A 474 -5.90 -1.89 5.85
N ILE A 475 -5.28 -2.96 5.37
CA ILE A 475 -3.92 -2.94 4.82
C ILE A 475 -3.96 -3.40 3.38
N TRP A 476 -3.26 -2.68 2.50
CA TRP A 476 -3.14 -2.98 1.08
C TRP A 476 -1.70 -3.28 0.68
N GLY A 477 -1.54 -4.04 -0.40
CA GLY A 477 -0.29 -4.22 -1.12
C GLY A 477 -0.40 -3.63 -2.52
N LEU A 478 0.45 -2.65 -2.80
CA LEU A 478 0.60 -1.99 -4.10
C LEU A 478 1.79 -2.57 -4.85
N GLN A 479 1.57 -3.01 -6.08
CA GLN A 479 2.62 -3.54 -6.95
C GLN A 479 2.43 -3.04 -8.38
N ARG A 480 3.55 -2.80 -9.07
CA ARG A 480 3.55 -2.57 -10.52
C ARG A 480 3.58 -3.89 -11.26
N LYS A 481 2.62 -4.12 -12.16
CA LYS A 481 2.54 -5.28 -13.07
C LYS A 481 2.55 -4.79 -14.52
N GLY A 482 3.70 -4.93 -15.18
CA GLY A 482 3.94 -4.31 -16.48
C GLY A 482 3.81 -2.79 -16.37
N ASP A 483 2.94 -2.20 -17.21
CA ASP A 483 2.68 -0.76 -17.23
C ASP A 483 1.54 -0.31 -16.31
N LYS A 484 0.97 -1.22 -15.50
CA LYS A 484 -0.16 -0.92 -14.63
C LYS A 484 0.20 -1.08 -13.16
N TRP A 485 -0.44 -0.28 -12.33
CA TRP A 485 -0.42 -0.43 -10.88
C TRP A 485 -1.62 -1.24 -10.42
N GLN A 486 -1.39 -2.16 -9.49
CA GLN A 486 -2.44 -2.92 -8.83
C GLN A 486 -2.30 -2.74 -7.32
N SER A 487 -3.37 -2.28 -6.68
CA SER A 487 -3.49 -2.29 -5.22
C SER A 487 -4.53 -3.32 -4.79
N ILE A 488 -4.16 -4.18 -3.83
CA ILE A 488 -4.98 -5.29 -3.35
C ILE A 488 -5.08 -5.20 -1.83
N GLN A 489 -6.29 -5.32 -1.27
CA GLN A 489 -6.50 -5.29 0.17
C GLN A 489 -6.09 -6.61 0.82
N LEU A 490 -5.00 -6.63 1.57
CA LEU A 490 -4.46 -7.83 2.20
C LEU A 490 -5.22 -8.21 3.47
N ILE A 491 -5.61 -7.21 4.25
CA ILE A 491 -6.23 -7.36 5.56
C ILE A 491 -7.45 -6.45 5.64
N SER A 492 -8.58 -7.02 6.04
CA SER A 492 -9.76 -6.26 6.44
C SER A 492 -9.53 -5.68 7.83
N GLY A 493 -9.70 -4.37 7.94
CA GLY A 493 -9.35 -3.63 9.15
C GLY A 493 -10.10 -4.09 10.41
N SER A 494 -9.39 -4.08 11.53
CA SER A 494 -9.91 -4.51 12.85
C SER A 494 -9.42 -3.65 14.02
N THR A 495 -8.46 -2.76 13.78
CA THR A 495 -7.87 -1.87 14.78
C THR A 495 -7.20 -0.70 14.07
N ALA A 496 -7.08 0.46 14.71
CA ALA A 496 -6.42 1.61 14.10
C ALA A 496 -4.91 1.36 13.91
N ILE A 497 -4.43 1.45 12.67
CA ILE A 497 -3.02 1.22 12.31
C ILE A 497 -2.35 2.57 12.03
N SER A 498 -1.31 2.93 12.78
CA SER A 498 -0.57 4.20 12.61
C SER A 498 0.60 4.11 11.64
N SER A 499 1.16 2.91 11.42
CA SER A 499 2.27 2.68 10.50
C SER A 499 2.47 1.21 10.20
N ILE A 500 3.22 0.95 9.12
CA ILE A 500 3.81 -0.35 8.82
C ILE A 500 5.33 -0.18 8.74
N GLY A 501 6.10 -1.11 9.31
CA GLY A 501 7.56 -1.07 9.28
C GLY A 501 8.18 -2.47 9.26
N THR A 502 9.51 -2.55 9.34
CA THR A 502 10.23 -3.82 9.28
C THR A 502 11.21 -4.01 10.43
N ASP A 503 11.57 -5.27 10.70
CA ASP A 503 12.81 -5.60 11.43
C ASP A 503 13.99 -5.83 10.47
N GLU A 504 15.18 -6.06 11.03
CA GLU A 504 16.43 -6.29 10.26
C GLU A 504 16.37 -7.54 9.38
N THR A 505 15.50 -8.50 9.70
CA THR A 505 15.35 -9.75 8.94
C THR A 505 14.32 -9.62 7.82
N GLY A 506 13.66 -8.46 7.70
CA GLY A 506 12.63 -8.20 6.71
C GLY A 506 11.23 -8.65 7.12
N ASN A 507 10.99 -9.00 8.39
CA ASN A 507 9.62 -9.20 8.86
C ASN A 507 8.89 -7.87 8.89
N VAL A 508 7.62 -7.89 8.51
CA VAL A 508 6.77 -6.70 8.47
C VAL A 508 5.91 -6.63 9.73
N TYR A 509 5.80 -5.43 10.29
CA TYR A 509 5.00 -5.12 11.46
C TYR A 509 4.02 -3.99 11.18
N ALA A 510 2.80 -4.12 11.68
CA ALA A 510 1.81 -3.05 11.75
C ALA A 510 1.69 -2.54 13.19
N THR A 511 1.57 -1.22 13.32
CA THR A 511 1.56 -0.54 14.61
C THR A 511 0.13 -0.18 15.00
N GLY A 512 -0.40 -0.84 16.04
CA GLY A 512 -1.74 -0.58 16.58
C GLY A 512 -1.75 0.65 17.48
N TYR A 513 -2.25 1.77 16.96
CA TYR A 513 -2.17 3.07 17.63
C TYR A 513 -2.88 3.08 18.98
N ALA A 514 -4.19 2.79 18.99
CA ALA A 514 -4.99 2.82 20.21
C ALA A 514 -4.79 1.57 21.09
N SER A 515 -4.47 0.42 20.49
CA SER A 515 -4.25 -0.82 21.24
C SER A 515 -2.89 -0.86 21.94
N GLY A 516 -1.91 -0.07 21.48
CA GLY A 516 -0.56 -0.13 22.02
C GLY A 516 0.16 -1.43 21.67
N THR A 517 -0.22 -2.05 20.55
CA THR A 517 0.23 -3.38 20.14
C THR A 517 1.02 -3.31 18.84
N ILE A 518 2.14 -4.03 18.78
CA ILE A 518 2.88 -4.30 17.54
C ILE A 518 2.42 -5.67 17.01
N TYR A 519 1.87 -5.67 15.80
CA TYR A 519 1.39 -6.87 15.12
C TYR A 519 2.38 -7.26 14.01
N ARG A 520 2.77 -8.52 13.94
CA ARG A 520 3.47 -9.05 12.78
C ARG A 520 2.47 -9.37 11.67
N LEU A 521 2.76 -8.94 10.44
CA LEU A 521 2.03 -9.39 9.25
C LEU A 521 2.56 -10.77 8.84
N VAL A 522 1.70 -11.77 8.95
CA VAL A 522 2.06 -13.16 8.64
C VAL A 522 1.27 -13.63 7.42
N PRO A 523 1.94 -14.04 6.33
CA PRO A 523 1.29 -14.74 5.23
C PRO A 523 0.95 -16.16 5.68
N THR A 524 -0.31 -16.55 5.54
CA THR A 524 -0.80 -17.89 5.85
C THR A 524 -1.31 -18.56 4.59
N VAL A 525 -0.84 -19.78 4.34
CA VAL A 525 -1.29 -20.58 3.20
C VAL A 525 -2.58 -21.29 3.61
N LYS A 526 -3.68 -21.05 2.91
CA LYS A 526 -4.86 -21.91 2.95
C LYS A 526 -4.76 -22.96 1.84
N ASP A 527 -4.72 -24.24 2.23
CA ASP A 527 -4.90 -25.39 1.34
C ASP A 527 -6.38 -25.77 1.33
N GLU A 528 -7.04 -25.79 0.18
CA GLU A 528 -8.38 -26.39 0.04
C GLU A 528 -8.33 -27.91 -0.18
N SER A 529 -7.14 -28.53 -0.23
CA SER A 529 -7.02 -29.98 -0.39
C SER A 529 -7.34 -30.75 0.89
N ARG A 530 -8.60 -30.70 1.35
CA ARG A 530 -9.30 -31.76 2.09
C ARG A 530 -10.73 -31.32 2.40
N GLY A 531 -11.68 -31.87 1.63
CA GLY A 531 -13.02 -32.11 2.15
C GLY A 531 -12.91 -32.88 3.48
N HIS A 532 -13.55 -32.34 4.52
CA HIS A 532 -13.76 -32.93 5.83
C HIS A 532 -12.56 -33.62 6.51
N GLY A 533 -11.82 -32.87 7.33
CA GLY A 533 -10.94 -33.44 8.35
C GLY A 533 -9.85 -32.48 8.79
N THR A 534 -10.08 -31.78 9.92
CA THR A 534 -9.12 -31.01 10.73
C THR A 534 -7.98 -30.31 9.98
N ALA A 535 -8.17 -29.01 9.72
CA ALA A 535 -7.12 -28.12 9.23
C ALA A 535 -5.90 -28.17 10.16
N LYS A 536 -4.76 -28.67 9.66
CA LYS A 536 -3.46 -28.45 10.29
C LYS A 536 -2.85 -27.17 9.70
N GLN A 537 -3.00 -26.09 10.45
CA GLN A 537 -2.33 -24.82 10.25
C GLN A 537 -0.80 -25.05 10.34
N ARG A 538 -0.05 -24.79 9.28
CA ARG A 538 1.42 -24.74 9.30
C ARG A 538 1.84 -23.30 9.03
N SER A 539 2.52 -22.68 10.00
CA SER A 539 3.29 -21.47 9.78
C SER A 539 4.45 -21.80 8.83
N LEU A 540 4.68 -20.95 7.84
CA LEU A 540 5.94 -20.98 7.10
C LEU A 540 7.01 -20.42 8.03
N GLU A 541 7.82 -21.30 8.63
CA GLU A 541 9.15 -20.91 9.06
C GLU A 541 9.93 -20.50 7.81
N THR A 542 10.63 -19.37 7.93
CA THR A 542 11.42 -18.71 6.90
C THR A 542 12.21 -19.74 6.07
N VAL A 543 11.82 -19.89 4.80
CA VAL A 543 12.67 -20.52 3.80
C VAL A 543 13.85 -19.57 3.62
N GLY A 544 15.01 -19.94 4.15
CA GLY A 544 16.25 -19.21 3.94
C GLY A 544 16.49 -19.07 2.43
N PHE A 545 16.39 -17.84 1.93
CA PHE A 545 16.83 -17.52 0.57
C PHE A 545 18.36 -17.59 0.57
N GLY A 546 18.88 -18.59 -0.13
CA GLY A 546 20.30 -18.90 -0.18
C GLY A 546 21.14 -17.69 -0.59
N GLN A 547 22.25 -17.51 0.13
CA GLN A 547 23.35 -16.65 -0.25
C GLN A 547 23.84 -17.05 -1.66
N ASN A 548 23.60 -16.19 -2.64
CA ASN A 548 24.40 -16.22 -3.86
C ASN A 548 25.72 -15.50 -3.57
N THR A 549 26.74 -16.30 -3.31
CA THR A 549 28.14 -15.90 -3.36
C THR A 549 28.47 -15.41 -4.77
N PHE A 550 28.86 -14.14 -4.91
CA PHE A 550 29.57 -13.67 -6.09
C PHE A 550 31.05 -14.10 -6.00
N PRO A 551 31.66 -14.62 -7.09
CA PRO A 551 33.11 -14.79 -7.14
C PRO A 551 33.81 -13.42 -7.27
N GLN A 552 35.04 -13.40 -6.73
CA GLN A 552 35.93 -12.28 -6.41
C GLN A 552 36.04 -11.13 -7.41
#